data_AF-A0AAU6L2U4-F1
#
_entry.id   AF-A0AAU6L2U4-F1
#
_cell.length_a   1.000
_cell.length_b   1.000
_cell.length_c   1.000
_cell.angle_alpha   90.00
_cell.angle_beta   90.00
_cell.angle_gamma   90.00
#
_symmetry.space_group_name_H-M   'P 1'
#
loop_
_entity.id
_entity.type
_entity.pdbx_description
1 polymer ?
#
loop_
_entity_poly.entity_id
_entity_poly.type
_entity_poly.pdbx_seq_one_letter_code
_entity_poly.pdbx_strand_id
1 'polypeptide(L)'
;MLRRRRERQQRLQAQQQWEVWSAMHVEPDPAPASAAQATVAVVDDFLPPDLRMPSRDELAGILMPHEAPLVIDGEVHACADCGAYRQWIVASTRDGVWLCCPAGHERPESRLDAAWFNRVSGPITAQHASCEECLRHLGR
;
A
#
# COMPACT_ATOMS: atom_id res chain seq x y z
N MET A 1 19.27 12.32 39.30
CA MET A 1 20.37 12.27 38.30
C MET A 1 20.69 10.86 37.79
N LEU A 2 20.64 9.80 38.62
CA LEU A 2 21.01 8.43 38.23
C LEU A 2 20.17 7.79 37.11
N ARG A 3 18.86 8.08 37.05
CA ARG A 3 17.95 7.58 36.01
C ARG A 3 18.33 8.03 34.60
N ARG A 4 18.65 9.32 34.43
CA ARG A 4 19.10 9.89 33.15
C ARG A 4 20.44 9.30 32.68
N ARG A 5 21.31 8.91 33.62
CA ARG A 5 22.60 8.26 33.31
C ARG A 5 22.39 6.84 32.79
N ARG A 6 21.45 6.09 33.39
CA ARG A 6 21.07 4.74 32.93
C ARG A 6 20.40 4.77 31.55
N GLU A 7 19.47 5.69 31.33
CA GLU A 7 18.81 5.86 30.02
C GLU A 7 19.84 6.20 28.91
N ARG A 8 20.82 7.06 29.21
CA ARG A 8 21.93 7.36 28.28
C ARG A 8 22.80 6.13 28.00
N GLN A 9 23.11 5.33 29.01
CA GLN A 9 23.88 4.09 28.83
C GLN A 9 23.12 3.05 27.99
N GLN A 10 21.82 2.89 28.22
CA GLN A 10 20.98 1.97 27.43
C GLN A 10 20.91 2.38 25.96
N ARG A 11 20.80 3.68 25.66
CA ARG A 11 20.84 4.18 24.28
C ARG A 11 22.16 3.89 23.59
N LEU A 12 23.28 4.08 24.29
CA LEU A 12 24.61 3.78 23.74
C LEU A 12 24.78 2.29 23.47
N GLN A 13 24.32 1.43 24.38
CA GLN A 13 24.35 -0.03 24.19
C GLN A 13 23.49 -0.46 23.00
N ALA A 14 22.27 0.08 22.86
CA ALA A 14 21.42 -0.21 21.71
C ALA A 14 22.05 0.25 20.39
N GLN A 15 22.73 1.40 20.40
CA GLN A 15 23.43 1.93 19.23
C GLN A 15 24.61 1.02 18.82
N GLN A 16 25.42 0.57 19.78
CA GLN A 16 26.52 -0.37 19.52
C GLN A 16 26.02 -1.73 19.03
N GLN A 17 24.93 -2.24 19.61
CA GLN A 17 24.31 -3.49 19.17
C GLN A 17 23.80 -3.39 17.73
N TRP A 18 23.19 -2.26 17.37
CA TRP A 18 22.75 -1.99 16.01
C TRP A 18 23.93 -1.92 15.03
N GLU A 19 25.02 -1.23 15.39
CA GLU A 19 26.24 -1.14 14.58
C GLU A 19 26.83 -2.54 14.31
N VAL A 20 26.98 -3.38 15.34
CA VAL A 20 27.50 -4.75 15.20
C VAL A 20 26.59 -5.60 14.31
N TRP A 21 25.27 -5.55 14.53
CA TRP A 21 24.31 -6.29 13.71
C TRP A 21 24.37 -5.82 12.25
N SER A 22 24.42 -4.50 12.01
CA SER A 22 24.52 -3.94 10.66
C SER A 22 25.81 -4.36 9.96
N ALA A 23 26.95 -4.35 10.65
CA ALA A 23 28.23 -4.77 10.07
C ALA A 23 28.26 -6.26 9.70
N MET A 24 27.50 -7.12 10.40
CA MET A 24 27.36 -8.54 10.07
C MET A 24 26.48 -8.79 8.84
N HIS A 25 25.58 -7.85 8.49
CA HIS A 25 24.56 -8.03 7.46
C HIS A 25 24.71 -7.08 6.26
N VAL A 26 25.66 -6.15 6.30
CA VAL A 26 26.06 -5.37 5.12
C VAL A 26 26.95 -6.26 4.26
N GLU A 27 26.46 -6.62 3.08
CA GLU A 27 27.35 -7.14 2.05
C GLU A 27 28.34 -6.04 1.64
N PRO A 28 29.64 -6.36 1.51
CA PRO A 28 30.62 -5.38 1.08
C PRO A 28 30.30 -4.92 -0.33
N ASP A 29 30.21 -3.60 -0.51
CA ASP A 29 30.14 -2.97 -1.83
C ASP A 29 31.36 -3.45 -2.65
N PRO A 30 31.18 -4.02 -3.85
CA PRO A 30 32.32 -4.48 -4.64
C PRO A 30 33.26 -3.30 -4.89
N ALA A 31 34.54 -3.48 -4.52
CA ALA A 31 35.57 -2.47 -4.68
C ALA A 31 35.56 -1.88 -6.10
N PRO A 32 35.85 -0.58 -6.29
CA PRO A 32 35.87 0.03 -7.61
C PRO A 32 36.96 -0.64 -8.45
N ALA A 33 36.54 -1.56 -9.32
CA ALA A 33 37.44 -2.20 -10.28
C ALA A 33 38.00 -1.12 -11.21
N SER A 34 39.33 -1.05 -11.25
CA SER A 34 40.09 -0.17 -12.14
C SER A 34 39.53 -0.23 -13.56
N ALA A 35 39.27 0.94 -14.14
CA ALA A 35 38.64 1.12 -15.45
C ALA A 35 39.44 0.51 -16.60
N ALA A 36 39.27 -0.80 -16.81
CA ALA A 36 39.34 -1.37 -18.15
C ALA A 36 37.93 -1.25 -18.72
N GLN A 37 37.78 -0.48 -19.81
CA GLN A 37 36.53 -0.32 -20.55
C GLN A 37 36.15 -1.66 -21.21
N ALA A 38 35.74 -2.63 -20.40
CA ALA A 38 34.79 -3.63 -20.87
C ALA A 38 33.49 -2.86 -21.09
N THR A 39 32.97 -2.85 -22.31
CA THR A 39 31.56 -2.55 -22.53
C THR A 39 30.77 -3.62 -21.79
N VAL A 40 30.58 -3.43 -20.49
CA VAL A 40 29.61 -4.17 -19.71
C VAL A 40 28.30 -3.82 -20.38
N ALA A 41 27.74 -4.77 -21.14
CA ALA A 41 26.35 -4.66 -21.53
C ALA A 41 25.61 -4.41 -20.22
N VAL A 42 24.97 -3.24 -20.11
CA VAL A 42 24.12 -2.92 -18.97
C VAL A 42 22.99 -3.94 -19.05
N VAL A 43 23.19 -5.07 -18.38
CA VAL A 43 22.13 -6.01 -18.11
C VAL A 43 21.24 -5.24 -17.15
N ASP A 44 20.05 -4.86 -17.61
CA ASP A 44 19.03 -4.31 -16.74
C ASP A 44 18.72 -5.41 -15.71
N ASP A 45 19.34 -5.34 -14.53
CA ASP A 45 19.13 -6.28 -13.42
C ASP A 45 17.70 -6.19 -12.85
N PHE A 46 16.86 -5.32 -13.41
CA PHE A 46 15.45 -5.32 -13.12
C PHE A 46 14.73 -6.50 -13.76
N LEU A 47 13.72 -6.98 -13.05
CA LEU A 47 12.76 -7.93 -13.59
C LEU A 47 12.21 -7.45 -14.95
N PRO A 48 11.91 -8.36 -15.89
CA PRO A 48 11.15 -8.05 -17.09
C PRO A 48 9.85 -7.29 -16.76
N PRO A 49 9.41 -6.31 -17.59
CA PRO A 49 8.26 -5.45 -17.29
C PRO A 49 6.97 -6.19 -16.94
N ASP A 50 6.72 -7.32 -17.60
CA ASP A 50 5.59 -8.22 -17.40
C ASP A 50 5.58 -8.93 -16.03
N LEU A 51 6.74 -8.98 -15.37
CA LEU A 51 6.90 -9.54 -14.03
C LEU A 51 7.04 -8.45 -12.96
N ARG A 52 7.10 -7.18 -13.35
CA ARG A 52 7.12 -6.06 -12.39
C ARG A 52 5.75 -5.91 -11.76
N MET A 53 5.72 -5.56 -10.48
CA MET A 53 4.47 -5.18 -9.83
C MET A 53 3.96 -3.88 -10.47
N PRO A 54 2.69 -3.82 -10.90
CA PRO A 54 2.14 -2.62 -11.52
C PRO A 54 2.25 -1.44 -10.55
N SER A 55 2.67 -0.29 -11.09
CA SER A 55 2.70 0.96 -10.36
C SER A 55 1.28 1.40 -10.00
N ARG A 56 1.15 2.25 -8.98
CA ARG A 56 -0.16 2.81 -8.56
C ARG A 56 -0.87 3.49 -9.73
N ASP A 57 -0.11 4.12 -10.63
CA ASP A 57 -0.67 4.78 -11.79
C ASP A 57 -1.23 3.76 -12.79
N GLU A 58 -0.57 2.63 -13.01
CA GLU A 58 -1.04 1.59 -13.94
C GLU A 58 -2.28 0.83 -13.45
N LEU A 59 -2.63 0.96 -12.17
CA LEU A 59 -3.84 0.39 -11.60
C LEU A 59 -5.02 1.35 -11.80
N ALA A 60 -6.08 0.87 -12.47
CA ALA A 60 -7.32 1.64 -12.57
C ALA A 60 -8.16 1.58 -11.29
N GLY A 61 -7.97 0.55 -10.46
CA GLY A 61 -8.68 0.42 -9.19
C GLY A 61 -8.03 -0.59 -8.24
N ILE A 62 -7.86 -0.19 -6.99
CA ILE A 62 -7.51 -1.09 -5.88
C ILE A 62 -8.77 -1.31 -5.06
N LEU A 63 -9.08 -2.57 -4.75
CA LEU A 63 -10.27 -2.92 -3.99
C LEU A 63 -9.88 -3.44 -2.62
N MET A 64 -10.72 -3.11 -1.66
CA MET A 64 -10.69 -3.74 -0.36
C MET A 64 -12.12 -3.98 0.14
N PRO A 65 -12.40 -5.13 0.79
CA PRO A 65 -13.59 -5.27 1.59
C PRO A 65 -13.47 -4.39 2.84
N HIS A 66 -14.58 -3.77 3.20
CA HIS A 66 -14.74 -3.01 4.44
C HIS A 66 -15.96 -3.55 5.19
N GLU A 67 -15.71 -4.49 6.10
CA GLU A 67 -16.75 -5.20 6.83
C GLU A 67 -17.42 -4.34 7.91
N ALA A 68 -16.67 -3.41 8.50
CA ALA A 68 -17.17 -2.49 9.50
C ALA A 68 -18.15 -1.47 8.90
N PRO A 69 -19.03 -0.85 9.72
CA PRO A 69 -19.83 0.28 9.28
C PRO A 69 -18.94 1.39 8.77
N LEU A 70 -19.22 1.87 7.55
CA LEU A 70 -18.46 2.96 6.95
C LEU A 70 -18.87 4.27 7.61
N VAL A 71 -17.96 4.93 8.31
CA VAL A 71 -18.23 6.22 8.96
C VAL A 71 -17.52 7.32 8.19
N ILE A 72 -18.30 8.29 7.68
CA ILE A 72 -17.81 9.43 6.91
C ILE A 72 -18.30 10.70 7.60
N ASP A 73 -17.38 11.60 7.95
CA ASP A 73 -17.67 12.83 8.69
C ASP A 73 -18.46 12.62 10.01
N GLY A 74 -18.28 11.46 10.64
CA GLY A 74 -18.98 11.09 11.88
C GLY A 74 -20.35 10.45 11.68
N GLU A 75 -20.81 10.29 10.44
CA GLU A 75 -22.09 9.66 10.12
C GLU A 75 -21.89 8.25 9.56
N VAL A 76 -22.75 7.31 9.96
CA VAL A 76 -22.77 5.97 9.37
C VAL A 76 -23.36 6.07 7.96
N HIS A 77 -22.54 5.75 6.98
CA HIS A 77 -22.93 5.77 5.59
C HIS A 77 -23.71 4.50 5.23
N ALA A 78 -24.87 4.69 4.61
CA ALA A 78 -25.73 3.64 4.11
C ALA A 78 -26.00 3.85 2.61
N CYS A 79 -26.17 2.75 1.88
CA CYS A 79 -26.57 2.78 0.48
C CYS A 79 -27.95 3.45 0.38
N ALA A 80 -28.05 4.50 -0.45
CA ALA A 80 -29.31 5.21 -0.64
C ALA A 80 -30.40 4.35 -1.30
N ASP A 81 -30.00 3.31 -2.05
CA ASP A 81 -30.92 2.48 -2.83
C ASP A 81 -31.44 1.27 -2.05
N CYS A 82 -30.60 0.60 -1.25
CA CYS A 82 -30.98 -0.61 -0.50
C CYS A 82 -30.83 -0.50 1.03
N GLY A 83 -30.29 0.60 1.55
CA GLY A 83 -30.11 0.82 3.00
C GLY A 83 -29.00 0.00 3.64
N ALA A 84 -28.22 -0.77 2.88
CA ALA A 84 -27.09 -1.52 3.43
C ALA A 84 -26.01 -0.55 3.97
N TYR A 85 -25.54 -0.79 5.19
CA TYR A 85 -24.58 0.11 5.87
C TYR A 85 -23.24 -0.57 6.24
N ARG A 86 -23.08 -1.85 5.91
CA ARG A 86 -21.90 -2.67 6.22
C ARG A 86 -21.51 -3.52 5.02
N GLN A 87 -20.34 -4.17 5.11
CA GLN A 87 -19.84 -5.08 4.05
C GLN A 87 -19.70 -4.36 2.71
N TRP A 88 -19.16 -3.15 2.78
CA TRP A 88 -18.87 -2.36 1.60
C TRP A 88 -17.65 -2.93 0.88
N ILE A 89 -17.63 -2.83 -0.44
CA ILE A 89 -16.38 -2.84 -1.17
C ILE A 89 -16.00 -1.40 -1.46
N VAL A 90 -14.77 -1.05 -1.10
CA VAL A 90 -14.20 0.26 -1.38
C VAL A 90 -13.20 0.10 -2.51
N ALA A 91 -13.39 0.86 -3.57
CA ALA A 91 -12.48 0.91 -4.70
C ALA A 91 -11.82 2.30 -4.76
N SER A 92 -10.48 2.35 -4.69
CA SER A 92 -9.74 3.58 -4.97
C SER A 92 -9.29 3.55 -6.43
N THR A 93 -9.79 4.49 -7.22
CA THR A 93 -9.42 4.69 -8.63
C THR A 93 -8.66 6.02 -8.79
N ARG A 94 -8.21 6.34 -10.01
CA ARG A 94 -7.59 7.66 -10.30
C ARG A 94 -8.58 8.82 -10.13
N ASP A 95 -9.86 8.59 -10.38
CA ASP A 95 -10.91 9.62 -10.34
C ASP A 95 -11.50 9.84 -8.94
N GLY A 96 -11.13 9.01 -7.97
CA GLY A 96 -11.58 9.11 -6.59
C GLY A 96 -11.89 7.76 -5.95
N VAL A 97 -12.66 7.80 -4.87
CA VAL A 97 -13.10 6.60 -4.16
C VAL A 97 -14.53 6.26 -4.55
N TRP A 98 -14.74 4.99 -4.86
CA TRP A 98 -16.04 4.40 -5.19
C TRP A 98 -16.43 3.41 -4.10
N LEU A 99 -17.73 3.39 -3.78
CA LEU A 99 -18.31 2.47 -2.82
C LEU A 99 -19.29 1.56 -3.54
N CYS A 100 -19.17 0.26 -3.30
CA CYS A 100 -20.11 -0.75 -3.77
C CYS A 100 -20.73 -1.45 -2.56
N CYS A 101 -22.06 -1.43 -2.47
CA CYS A 101 -22.78 -2.11 -1.41
C CYS A 101 -22.92 -3.62 -1.71
N PRO A 102 -23.27 -4.48 -0.73
CA PRO A 102 -23.43 -5.92 -0.97
C PRO A 102 -24.56 -6.27 -1.96
N ALA A 103 -25.45 -5.33 -2.27
CA ALA A 103 -26.47 -5.49 -3.31
C ALA A 103 -25.97 -5.10 -4.72
N GLY A 104 -24.71 -4.69 -4.87
CA GLY A 104 -24.10 -4.33 -6.16
C GLY A 104 -24.44 -2.93 -6.66
N HIS A 105 -24.95 -2.04 -5.80
CA HIS A 105 -25.09 -0.61 -6.12
C HIS A 105 -23.77 0.12 -5.87
N GLU A 106 -23.36 0.90 -6.85
CA GLU A 106 -22.10 1.61 -6.88
C GLU A 106 -22.34 3.12 -6.85
N ARG A 107 -21.48 3.86 -6.13
CA ARG A 107 -21.55 5.32 -6.09
C ARG A 107 -20.16 5.92 -5.89
N PRO A 108 -19.82 7.01 -6.61
CA PRO A 108 -18.64 7.79 -6.26
C PRO A 108 -18.89 8.52 -4.95
N GLU A 109 -17.93 8.47 -4.03
CA GLU A 109 -18.02 9.17 -2.75
C GLU A 109 -16.96 10.27 -2.71
N SER A 110 -17.40 11.50 -2.96
CA SER A 110 -16.52 12.67 -3.11
C SER A 110 -15.87 13.12 -1.80
N ARG A 111 -16.40 12.68 -0.66
CA ARG A 111 -15.82 12.98 0.66
C ARG A 111 -14.62 12.09 0.99
N LEU A 112 -14.41 11.03 0.21
CA LEU A 112 -13.32 10.08 0.41
C LEU A 112 -12.30 10.24 -0.71
N ASP A 113 -11.03 10.29 -0.33
CA ASP A 113 -9.90 10.41 -1.24
C ASP A 113 -8.95 9.21 -1.12
N ALA A 114 -7.98 9.14 -2.02
CA ALA A 114 -6.95 8.10 -2.00
C ALA A 114 -6.14 8.11 -0.69
N ALA A 115 -5.99 9.27 -0.05
CA ALA A 115 -5.29 9.37 1.22
C ALA A 115 -6.08 8.70 2.35
N TRP A 116 -7.40 8.87 2.40
CA TRP A 116 -8.29 8.15 3.29
C TRP A 116 -8.23 6.65 3.03
N PHE A 117 -8.33 6.23 1.76
CA PHE A 117 -8.23 4.83 1.39
C PHE A 117 -6.95 4.21 1.93
N ASN A 118 -5.80 4.85 1.70
CA ASN A 118 -4.50 4.36 2.17
C ASN A 118 -4.38 4.28 3.71
N ARG A 119 -5.17 5.07 4.46
CA ARG A 119 -5.18 5.01 5.94
C ARG A 119 -6.02 3.87 6.47
N VAL A 120 -7.14 3.58 5.82
CA VAL A 120 -8.08 2.53 6.27
C VAL A 120 -7.82 1.19 5.59
N SER A 121 -7.00 1.18 4.53
CA SER A 121 -6.69 0.00 3.75
C SER A 121 -6.03 -1.08 4.61
N GLY A 122 -6.74 -2.19 4.74
CA GLY A 122 -6.20 -3.45 5.23
C GLY A 122 -5.51 -4.24 4.11
N PRO A 123 -5.44 -5.57 4.24
CA PRO A 123 -4.94 -6.44 3.18
C PRO A 123 -5.71 -6.19 1.88
N ILE A 124 -4.98 -5.79 0.83
CA ILE A 124 -5.56 -5.62 -0.51
C ILE A 124 -5.94 -7.01 -1.02
N THR A 125 -7.21 -7.22 -1.30
CA THR A 125 -7.73 -8.51 -1.77
C THR A 125 -7.69 -8.64 -3.28
N ALA A 126 -7.73 -7.51 -4.01
CA ALA A 126 -7.65 -7.51 -5.46
C ALA A 126 -7.12 -6.17 -6.01
N GLN A 127 -6.43 -6.26 -7.13
CA GLN A 127 -5.94 -5.12 -7.91
C GLN A 127 -6.41 -5.35 -9.35
N HIS A 128 -7.01 -4.33 -9.97
CA HIS A 128 -7.53 -4.45 -11.33
C HIS A 128 -6.98 -3.35 -12.24
N ALA A 129 -6.74 -3.72 -13.49
CA ALA A 129 -6.29 -2.82 -14.54
C ALA A 129 -7.45 -1.97 -15.11
N SER A 130 -8.71 -2.31 -14.79
CA SER A 130 -9.89 -1.49 -15.15
C SER A 130 -10.97 -1.50 -14.06
N CYS A 131 -11.74 -0.40 -13.97
CA CYS A 131 -12.89 -0.30 -13.06
C CYS A 131 -13.97 -1.34 -13.38
N GLU A 132 -14.22 -1.61 -14.67
CA GLU A 132 -15.20 -2.61 -15.10
C GLU A 132 -14.81 -4.03 -14.63
N GLU A 133 -13.53 -4.37 -14.68
CA GLU A 133 -13.01 -5.66 -14.20
C GLU A 133 -13.08 -5.80 -12.68
N CYS A 134 -12.83 -4.70 -11.97
CA CYS A 134 -13.08 -4.55 -10.55
C CYS A 134 -14.54 -4.89 -10.20
N LEU A 135 -15.50 -4.32 -10.93
CA LEU A 135 -16.94 -4.53 -10.70
C LEU A 135 -17.40 -5.95 -11.07
N ARG A 136 -16.82 -6.52 -12.14
CA ARG A 136 -17.04 -7.91 -12.54
C ARG A 136 -16.60 -8.89 -11.44
N HIS A 137 -15.44 -8.63 -10.82
CA HIS A 137 -14.91 -9.44 -9.73
C HIS A 137 -15.82 -9.44 -8.49
N LEU A 138 -16.68 -8.43 -8.32
CA LEU A 138 -17.63 -8.33 -7.22
C LEU A 138 -18.95 -9.09 -7.47
N GLY A 139 -19.05 -9.85 -8.56
CA GLY A 139 -20.20 -10.72 -8.84
C GLY A 139 -21.15 -10.19 -9.90
N ARG A 140 -20.64 -9.46 -10.89
CA ARG A 140 -21.34 -9.22 -12.17
C ARG A 140 -20.68 -10.00 -13.29
#